data_AF-A0AAI9TCW8-F1
#
_entry.id   AF-A0AAI9TCW8-F1
#
_cell.length_a   1.000
_cell.length_b   1.000
_cell.length_c   1.000
_cell.angle_alpha   90.00
_cell.angle_beta   90.00
_cell.angle_gamma   90.00
#
_symmetry.space_group_name_H-M   'P 1'
#
loop_
_entity.id
_entity.type
_entity.pdbx_description
1 polymer ?
#
loop_
_entity_poly.entity_id
_entity_poly.type
_entity_poly.pdbx_seq_one_letter_code
_entity_poly.pdbx_strand_id
1 'polypeptide(L)'
;MSICTRKRDWAYLLFFVTHVPIILLIDTVPLLPTFLQTNLSHDLRHFYITTYRDKFFEDPPTWFTVFIWMELLYHLPLSIWATRGLLKGNHVIKNAKKKKKKKKKKEMQ
;
A
#
# COMPACT_ATOMS: atom_id res chain seq x y z
N MET A 1 -22.01 13.84 10.63
CA MET A 1 -20.63 14.34 10.51
C MET A 1 -20.07 14.05 9.13
N SER A 2 -19.48 15.10 8.59
CA SER A 2 -19.32 15.40 7.18
C SER A 2 -18.00 14.85 6.62
N ILE A 3 -17.99 14.72 5.31
CA ILE A 3 -16.95 14.22 4.41
C ILE A 3 -15.63 15.02 4.48
N CYS A 4 -15.61 16.16 5.19
CA CYS A 4 -14.44 17.05 5.30
C CYS A 4 -13.43 16.68 6.41
N THR A 5 -13.73 15.76 7.32
CA THR A 5 -12.75 15.27 8.32
C THR A 5 -11.83 14.16 7.76
N ARG A 6 -12.01 13.76 6.48
CA ARG A 6 -11.38 12.58 5.83
C ARG A 6 -10.18 12.87 4.90
N LYS A 7 -9.67 14.11 4.78
CA LYS A 7 -8.52 14.40 3.87
C LYS A 7 -7.29 13.55 4.20
N ARG A 8 -7.08 13.30 5.49
CA ARG A 8 -5.99 12.47 6.01
C ARG A 8 -6.14 11.00 5.60
N ASP A 9 -7.35 10.45 5.68
CA ASP A 9 -7.63 9.09 5.23
C ASP A 9 -7.33 8.92 3.73
N TRP A 10 -7.57 9.94 2.92
CA TRP A 10 -7.24 9.90 1.50
C TRP A 10 -5.73 9.95 1.26
N ALA A 11 -5.00 10.77 2.03
CA ALA A 11 -3.54 10.80 1.99
C ALA A 11 -2.92 9.46 2.41
N TYR A 12 -3.44 8.83 3.48
CA TYR A 12 -3.00 7.50 3.88
C TYR A 12 -3.30 6.45 2.82
N LEU A 13 -4.50 6.48 2.22
CA LEU A 13 -4.87 5.54 1.16
C LEU A 13 -3.97 5.72 -0.07
N LEU A 14 -3.75 6.96 -0.53
CA LEU A 14 -2.84 7.24 -1.63
C LEU A 14 -1.43 6.75 -1.31
N PHE A 15 -0.93 7.06 -0.11
CA PHE A 15 0.38 6.60 0.35
C PHE A 15 0.49 5.08 0.26
N PHE A 16 -0.43 4.32 0.87
CA PHE A 16 -0.39 2.86 0.82
C PHE A 16 -0.53 2.30 -0.61
N VAL A 17 -1.41 2.88 -1.43
CA VAL A 17 -1.62 2.42 -2.81
C VAL A 17 -0.42 2.68 -3.70
N THR A 18 0.29 3.80 -3.52
CA THR A 18 1.52 4.07 -4.28
C THR A 18 2.71 3.30 -3.72
N HIS A 19 2.75 3.03 -2.41
CA HIS A 19 3.85 2.30 -1.80
C HIS A 19 3.91 0.83 -2.23
N VAL A 20 2.76 0.16 -2.34
CA VAL A 20 2.68 -1.24 -2.76
C VAL A 20 3.39 -1.52 -4.10
N PRO A 21 3.10 -0.79 -5.20
CA PRO A 21 3.81 -0.99 -6.45
C PRO A 21 5.27 -0.56 -6.35
N ILE A 22 5.62 0.49 -5.60
CA ILE A 22 7.02 0.91 -5.44
C ILE A 22 7.86 -0.22 -4.81
N ILE A 23 7.40 -0.80 -3.70
CA ILE A 23 8.09 -1.89 -3.02
C ILE A 23 8.19 -3.15 -3.91
N LEU A 24 7.12 -3.44 -4.68
CA LEU A 24 7.12 -4.58 -5.61
C LEU A 24 8.04 -4.36 -6.83
N LEU A 25 8.12 -3.14 -7.35
CA LEU A 25 8.83 -2.83 -8.60
C LEU A 25 10.28 -2.42 -8.39
N ILE A 26 10.65 -1.91 -7.21
CA ILE A 26 12.00 -1.41 -6.90
C ILE A 26 12.68 -2.32 -5.87
N ASP A 27 12.10 -2.47 -4.68
CA ASP A 27 12.81 -3.09 -3.55
C ASP A 27 12.90 -4.61 -3.67
N THR A 28 11.84 -5.25 -4.16
CA THR A 28 11.71 -6.72 -4.10
C THR A 28 11.98 -7.43 -5.42
N VAL A 29 12.43 -6.70 -6.44
CA VAL A 29 12.91 -7.26 -7.73
C VAL A 29 13.84 -8.47 -7.58
N PRO A 30 14.88 -8.43 -6.72
CA PRO A 30 15.78 -9.58 -6.57
C PRO A 30 15.15 -10.79 -5.86
N LEU A 31 14.02 -10.60 -5.16
CA LEU A 31 13.33 -11.63 -4.39
C LEU A 31 12.06 -12.16 -5.06
N LEU A 32 11.55 -11.44 -6.06
CA LEU A 32 10.32 -11.78 -6.74
C LEU A 32 10.51 -13.00 -7.66
N PRO A 33 9.59 -13.97 -7.64
CA PRO A 33 9.58 -15.05 -8.62
C PRO A 33 9.37 -14.49 -10.03
N THR A 34 9.92 -15.16 -11.03
CA THR A 34 10.02 -14.70 -12.43
C THR A 34 8.68 -14.23 -13.04
N PHE A 35 7.55 -14.74 -12.54
CA PHE A 35 6.21 -14.34 -12.98
C PHE A 35 5.79 -12.92 -12.59
N LEU A 36 6.36 -12.34 -11.53
CA LEU A 36 6.11 -10.97 -11.10
C LEU A 36 7.26 -10.03 -11.49
N GLN A 37 8.36 -10.56 -12.03
CA GLN A 37 9.44 -9.73 -12.55
C GLN A 37 8.99 -9.09 -13.86
N THR A 38 8.84 -7.77 -13.83
CA THR A 38 8.52 -6.99 -15.02
C THR A 38 9.80 -6.59 -15.75
N ASN A 39 9.74 -6.46 -17.09
CA ASN A 39 10.89 -5.93 -17.85
C ASN A 39 11.26 -4.51 -17.37
N LEU A 40 10.26 -3.72 -16.98
CA LEU A 40 10.44 -2.36 -16.46
C LEU A 40 11.33 -2.34 -15.20
N SER A 41 11.14 -3.28 -14.27
CA SER A 41 11.97 -3.37 -13.05
C SER A 41 13.44 -3.68 -13.36
N HIS A 42 13.71 -4.53 -14.36
CA HIS A 42 15.08 -4.83 -14.78
C HIS A 42 15.75 -3.64 -15.46
N ASP A 43 15.02 -2.95 -16.34
CA ASP A 43 15.50 -1.74 -17.01
C ASP A 43 15.78 -0.61 -16.03
N LEU A 44 14.89 -0.39 -15.04
CA LEU A 44 15.10 0.60 -13.98
C LEU A 44 16.32 0.26 -13.14
N ARG A 45 16.49 -1.00 -12.75
CA ARG A 45 17.64 -1.44 -11.96
C ARG A 45 18.94 -1.28 -12.74
N HIS A 46 18.95 -1.63 -14.03
CA HIS A 46 20.11 -1.42 -14.89
C HIS A 46 20.43 0.07 -15.05
N PHE A 47 19.43 0.92 -15.27
CA PHE A 47 19.60 2.38 -15.28
C PHE A 47 20.14 2.92 -13.94
N TYR A 48 19.64 2.38 -12.83
CA TYR A 48 20.04 2.79 -11.49
C TYR A 48 21.49 2.40 -11.17
N ILE A 49 21.88 1.16 -11.45
CA ILE A 49 23.26 0.67 -11.27
C ILE A 49 24.23 1.46 -12.15
N THR A 50 23.87 1.68 -13.42
CA THR A 50 24.75 2.39 -14.37
C THR A 50 24.94 3.86 -14.00
N THR A 51 23.88 4.53 -13.52
CA THR A 51 23.91 5.97 -13.21
C THR A 51 24.47 6.26 -11.81
N TYR A 52 24.05 5.51 -10.79
CA TYR A 52 24.32 5.80 -9.39
C TYR A 52 25.34 4.85 -8.74
N ARG A 53 25.63 3.71 -9.38
CA ARG A 53 26.60 2.70 -8.91
C ARG A 53 26.40 2.32 -7.44
N ASP A 54 25.14 2.11 -7.06
CA ASP A 54 24.81 1.74 -5.69
C ASP A 54 25.26 0.30 -5.41
N LYS A 55 26.16 0.17 -4.43
CA LYS A 55 26.81 -1.07 -4.03
C LYS A 55 25.80 -2.11 -3.51
N PHE A 56 24.66 -1.68 -2.96
CA PHE A 56 23.61 -2.59 -2.49
C PHE A 56 22.88 -3.30 -3.63
N PHE A 57 22.85 -2.71 -4.83
CA PHE A 57 22.21 -3.28 -6.00
C PHE A 57 23.18 -3.98 -6.94
N GLU A 58 24.47 -3.63 -6.89
CA GLU A 58 25.55 -4.27 -7.66
C GLU A 58 25.95 -5.62 -7.04
N ASP A 59 26.28 -5.64 -5.74
CA ASP A 59 26.65 -6.84 -4.99
C ASP A 59 25.86 -6.94 -3.68
N PRO A 60 24.58 -7.36 -3.74
CA PRO A 60 23.73 -7.42 -2.56
C PRO A 60 24.28 -8.43 -1.54
N PRO A 61 24.66 -8.01 -0.32
CA PRO A 61 25.09 -8.94 0.71
C PRO A 61 23.89 -9.73 1.24
N THR A 62 24.11 -10.97 1.66
CA THR A 62 23.02 -11.90 2.05
C THR A 62 22.12 -11.38 3.18
N TRP A 63 22.64 -10.54 4.07
CA TRP A 63 21.84 -9.92 5.14
C TRP A 63 20.88 -8.85 4.62
N PHE A 64 21.21 -8.17 3.52
CA PHE A 64 20.36 -7.16 2.90
C PHE A 64 19.09 -7.80 2.34
N THR A 65 19.20 -9.02 1.83
CA THR A 65 18.06 -9.83 1.42
C THR A 65 17.05 -10.02 2.55
N VAL A 66 17.51 -10.24 3.79
CA VAL A 66 16.63 -10.37 4.97
C VAL A 66 15.92 -9.05 5.28
N PHE A 67 16.60 -7.92 5.11
CA PHE A 67 16.00 -6.60 5.27
C PHE A 67 14.87 -6.37 4.26
N ILE A 68 15.09 -6.69 2.99
CA ILE A 68 14.05 -6.61 1.94
C ILE A 68 12.88 -7.54 2.27
N TRP A 69 13.14 -8.77 2.77
CA TRP A 69 12.09 -9.68 3.21
C TRP A 69 11.26 -9.11 4.35
N MET A 70 11.90 -8.50 5.35
CA MET A 70 11.20 -7.86 6.46
C MET A 70 10.34 -6.71 5.94
N GLU A 71 10.88 -5.86 5.06
CA GLU A 71 10.16 -4.76 4.45
C GLU A 71 8.92 -5.25 3.67
N LEU A 72 9.08 -6.27 2.84
CA LEU A 72 7.97 -6.91 2.11
C LEU A 72 6.92 -7.49 3.07
N LEU A 73 7.35 -8.27 4.06
CA LEU A 73 6.47 -8.96 5.01
C LEU A 73 5.76 -8.02 5.98
N TYR A 74 6.34 -6.86 6.31
CA TYR A 74 5.66 -5.88 7.15
C TYR A 74 4.82 -4.89 6.34
N HIS A 75 5.34 -4.35 5.23
CA HIS A 75 4.62 -3.32 4.48
C HIS A 75 3.46 -3.85 3.65
N LEU A 76 3.55 -5.03 3.01
CA LEU A 76 2.42 -5.57 2.24
C LEU A 76 1.18 -5.84 3.08
N PRO A 77 1.24 -6.69 4.14
CA PRO A 77 0.04 -6.99 4.91
C PRO A 77 -0.48 -5.77 5.66
N LEU A 78 0.40 -4.87 6.13
CA LEU A 78 -0.02 -3.59 6.72
C LEU A 78 -0.81 -2.74 5.72
N SER A 79 -0.32 -2.59 4.49
CA SER A 79 -0.97 -1.79 3.45
C SER A 79 -2.31 -2.40 3.02
N ILE A 80 -2.38 -3.72 2.87
CA ILE A 80 -3.63 -4.45 2.57
C ILE A 80 -4.62 -4.31 3.72
N TRP A 81 -4.16 -4.47 4.95
CA TRP A 81 -5.00 -4.35 6.15
C TRP A 81 -5.54 -2.93 6.32
N ALA A 82 -4.69 -1.91 6.16
CA ALA A 82 -5.07 -0.50 6.24
C ALA A 82 -6.09 -0.13 5.15
N THR A 83 -5.85 -0.54 3.91
CA THR A 83 -6.78 -0.32 2.78
C THR A 83 -8.14 -0.97 3.06
N ARG A 84 -8.15 -2.23 3.52
CA ARG A 84 -9.38 -2.96 3.86
C ARG A 84 -10.12 -2.33 5.05
N GLY A 85 -9.38 -1.86 6.07
CA GLY A 85 -9.93 -1.15 7.23
C GLY A 85 -10.64 0.15 6.83
N LEU A 86 -9.99 0.97 6.00
CA LEU A 86 -10.56 2.22 5.47
C LEU A 86 -11.80 1.96 4.61
N LEU A 87 -11.78 0.92 3.76
CA LEU A 87 -12.91 0.57 2.91
C LEU A 87 -14.12 0.09 3.74
N LYS A 88 -13.89 -0.71 4.79
CA LYS A 88 -14.94 -1.24 5.66
C LYS A 88 -15.52 -0.19 6.61
N GLY A 89 -14.69 0.75 7.10
CA GLY A 89 -15.13 1.91 7.88
C GLY A 89 -16.17 2.77 7.14
N ASN A 90 -16.04 2.87 5.81
CA ASN A 90 -17.02 3.56 4.98
C ASN A 90 -18.40 2.88 4.96
N HIS A 91 -18.47 1.56 5.05
CA HIS A 91 -19.75 0.83 5.12
C HIS A 91 -20.43 0.97 6.48
N VAL A 92 -19.68 0.93 7.58
CA VAL A 92 -20.24 1.06 8.94
C VAL A 92 -20.90 2.42 9.15
N ILE A 93 -20.25 3.51 8.69
CA ILE A 93 -20.79 4.87 8.82
C ILE A 93 -22.04 5.09 7.95
N LYS A 94 -22.06 4.54 6.72
CA LYS A 94 -23.24 4.60 5.84
C LYS A 94 -24.44 3.89 6.46
N ASN A 95 -24.23 2.71 7.03
CA ASN A 95 -25.28 1.93 7.68
C ASN A 95 -25.80 2.57 8.98
N ALA A 96 -24.91 3.17 9.77
CA ALA A 96 -25.30 3.91 10.97
C ALA A 96 -26.12 5.17 10.64
N LYS A 97 -25.75 5.92 9.59
CA LYS A 97 -26.54 7.06 9.10
C LYS A 97 -27.91 6.61 8.57
N LYS A 98 -27.98 5.50 7.83
CA LYS A 98 -29.24 4.93 7.33
C LYS A 98 -30.15 4.50 8.47
N LYS A 99 -29.62 3.86 9.53
CA LYS A 99 -30.37 3.51 10.75
C LYS A 99 -30.90 4.75 11.48
N LYS A 100 -30.07 5.78 11.69
CA LYS A 100 -30.52 7.04 12.33
C LYS A 100 -31.61 7.73 11.50
N LYS A 101 -31.48 7.80 10.17
CA LYS A 101 -32.52 8.38 9.30
C LYS A 101 -33.82 7.59 9.35
N LYS A 102 -33.76 6.25 9.42
CA LYS A 102 -34.94 5.37 9.53
C LYS A 102 -35.63 5.49 10.89
N LYS A 103 -34.85 5.65 11.99
CA LYS A 103 -35.40 5.88 13.34
C LYS A 103 -36.11 7.24 13.44
N LYS A 104 -35.47 8.30 12.95
CA LYS A 104 -36.04 9.66 12.96
C LYS A 104 -37.32 9.79 12.12
N LYS A 105 -37.46 8.99 11.06
CA LYS A 105 -38.70 8.93 10.23
C LYS A 105 -39.84 8.16 10.90
N LYS A 106 -39.53 7.26 11.84
CA LYS A 106 -40.53 6.52 12.64
C LYS A 106 -41.04 7.31 13.85
N GLU A 107 -40.28 8.30 14.33
CA GLU A 107 -40.67 9.16 15.47
C GLU A 107 -41.50 10.38 15.04
N MET A 108 -41.69 10.58 13.73
CA MET A 108 -42.42 11.71 13.13
C MET A 108 -43.71 11.26 12.42
N GLN A 109 -44.04 9.97 12.53
CA GLN A 109 -45.33 9.36 12.18
C GLN A 109 -45.95 8.85 13.47
#